data_AF-A0A212D4Y9-F1
#
_entry.id   AF-A0A212D4Y9-F1
#
_cell.length_a   1.000
_cell.length_b   1.000
_cell.length_c   1.000
_cell.angle_alpha   90.00
_cell.angle_beta   90.00
_cell.angle_gamma   90.00
#
_symmetry.space_group_name_H-M   'P 1'
#
loop_
_entity.id
_entity.type
_entity.pdbx_description
1 polymer ?
#
loop_
_entity_poly.entity_id
_entity_poly.type
_entity_poly.pdbx_seq_one_letter_code
_entity_poly.pdbx_strand_id
1 'polypeptide(L)'
;MSFCVYSILGVMKRTCWPTDLEEAKAGGFVVAYTPTGNPVFRNPCTEQILKLLDNLLALIRTHNTLYAPEMLAKMAEPFTRALDMLEVEKSAILGLPQPLLELNDSPVYKTVLERMQRFFCTLYENCFHILGKAGPSMQQDFYTVEHLATQLLSSAFVNLNNIPDYRLRPMLHILSKPLVLFCPPEHYEALVSPILGPLFTYLHVRLSQKWQVINQRSLLCGEDETTDENPESQEMLEEQLVRMLTREVMDLITVCCVSKKGADHTAAPPADGDDEEMMATEVAPSAMAELTDLGKCLMKHEDVCTALLITAFNSLAWKDTLSCQRTTTQLCWPLLKQVLSGTLLADAVTWLFTSVLKGLQTHGQHDGCMASLVHLAFQIYEALRPRYLEIRAVMEQIPEIQKDCLDQFDCKLLNPSLQKVADKRRKDQFKRLIAGCIGKPLGEQFRKEVHIKNLPSLFKKPKPMPETDALDEEGGLATIFEP
;
A
#
# COMPACT_ATOMS: atom_id res chain seq x y z
N MET A 1 15.14 29.17 -6.54
CA MET A 1 14.70 27.80 -6.84
C MET A 1 13.32 27.50 -6.25
N SER A 2 13.15 27.49 -4.91
CA SER A 2 11.85 27.16 -4.28
C SER A 2 10.69 27.99 -4.80
N PHE A 3 10.86 29.32 -4.94
CA PHE A 3 9.84 30.19 -5.53
C PHE A 3 9.36 29.68 -6.90
N CYS A 4 10.28 29.38 -7.82
CA CYS A 4 9.93 28.88 -9.15
C CYS A 4 9.15 27.56 -9.09
N VAL A 5 9.60 26.61 -8.27
CA VAL A 5 8.91 25.32 -8.09
C VAL A 5 7.51 25.52 -7.50
N TYR A 6 7.37 26.36 -6.48
CA TYR A 6 6.06 26.71 -5.91
C TYR A 6 5.14 27.42 -6.90
N SER A 7 5.67 28.32 -7.73
CA SER A 7 4.88 29.02 -8.76
C SER A 7 4.37 28.05 -9.82
N ILE A 8 5.22 27.17 -10.34
CA ILE A 8 4.83 26.12 -11.30
C ILE A 8 3.73 25.24 -10.69
N LEU A 9 3.95 24.76 -9.47
CA LEU A 9 2.98 23.91 -8.77
C LEU A 9 1.66 24.64 -8.50
N GLY A 10 1.72 25.91 -8.09
CA GLY A 10 0.55 26.73 -7.81
C GLY A 10 -0.31 26.96 -9.04
N VAL A 11 0.32 27.31 -10.17
CA VAL A 11 -0.37 27.47 -11.46
C VAL A 11 -1.03 26.15 -11.88
N MET A 12 -0.27 25.04 -11.90
CA MET A 12 -0.82 23.74 -12.30
C MET A 12 -1.94 23.21 -11.41
N LYS A 13 -1.90 23.53 -10.11
CA LYS A 13 -2.96 23.12 -9.16
C LYS A 13 -4.24 23.94 -9.30
N ARG A 14 -4.17 25.17 -9.83
CA ARG A 14 -5.28 26.14 -9.76
C ARG A 14 -5.87 26.49 -11.13
N THR A 15 -5.12 26.32 -12.22
CA THR A 15 -5.65 26.58 -13.56
C THR A 15 -6.53 25.43 -14.03
N CYS A 16 -7.80 25.71 -14.27
CA CYS A 16 -8.78 24.79 -14.84
C CYS A 16 -9.64 25.48 -15.91
N TRP A 17 -10.25 24.69 -16.78
CA TRP A 17 -11.34 25.13 -17.66
C TRP A 17 -12.68 25.16 -16.90
N PRO A 18 -13.71 25.86 -17.44
CA PRO A 18 -15.05 25.86 -16.85
C PRO A 18 -15.63 24.44 -16.74
N THR A 19 -16.36 24.18 -15.66
CA THR A 19 -17.03 22.89 -15.45
C THR A 19 -18.23 22.72 -16.39
N ASP A 20 -18.91 23.81 -16.74
CA ASP A 20 -19.99 23.79 -17.72
C ASP A 20 -19.44 23.61 -19.14
N LEU A 21 -19.98 22.65 -19.88
CA LEU A 21 -19.49 22.29 -21.19
C LEU A 21 -19.75 23.38 -22.24
N GLU A 22 -20.86 24.10 -22.14
CA GLU A 22 -21.18 25.17 -23.09
C GLU A 22 -20.32 26.40 -22.82
N GLU A 23 -20.03 26.73 -21.56
CA GLU A 23 -19.03 27.73 -21.19
C GLU A 23 -17.64 27.35 -21.68
N ALA A 24 -17.24 26.09 -21.52
CA ALA A 24 -15.95 25.60 -22.00
C ALA A 24 -15.84 25.66 -23.52
N LYS A 25 -16.91 25.34 -24.27
CA LYS A 25 -16.97 25.51 -25.73
C LYS A 25 -16.90 26.98 -26.13
N ALA A 26 -17.70 27.84 -25.50
CA ALA A 26 -17.74 29.27 -25.77
C ALA A 26 -16.38 29.95 -25.49
N GLY A 27 -15.70 29.53 -24.43
CA GLY A 27 -14.34 29.96 -24.09
C GLY A 27 -13.23 29.32 -24.94
N GLY A 28 -13.57 28.42 -25.87
CA GLY A 28 -12.61 27.75 -26.74
C GLY A 28 -11.67 26.79 -26.02
N PHE A 29 -12.10 26.19 -24.91
CA PHE A 29 -11.34 25.18 -24.17
C PHE A 29 -11.48 23.77 -24.75
N VAL A 30 -12.59 23.48 -25.44
CA VAL A 30 -12.81 22.19 -26.11
C VAL A 30 -12.14 22.20 -27.48
N VAL A 31 -11.19 21.29 -27.69
CA VAL A 31 -10.39 21.21 -28.93
C VAL A 31 -10.76 20.02 -29.81
N ALA A 32 -11.27 18.94 -29.23
CA ALA A 32 -11.65 17.73 -29.95
C ALA A 32 -12.64 16.89 -29.13
N TYR A 33 -13.01 15.72 -29.67
CA TYR A 33 -13.76 14.69 -28.99
C TYR A 33 -13.05 13.34 -29.14
N THR A 34 -13.07 12.52 -28.08
CA THR A 34 -12.55 11.15 -28.14
C THR A 34 -13.45 10.27 -29.02
N PRO A 35 -12.99 9.07 -29.44
CA PRO A 35 -13.83 8.12 -30.16
C PRO A 35 -15.11 7.71 -29.42
N THR A 36 -15.10 7.79 -28.09
CA THR A 36 -16.24 7.54 -27.21
C THR A 36 -17.17 8.75 -27.04
N GLY A 37 -16.86 9.88 -27.69
CA GLY A 37 -17.66 11.11 -27.65
C GLY A 37 -17.38 12.02 -26.45
N ASN A 38 -16.33 11.77 -25.66
CA ASN A 38 -15.97 12.63 -24.53
C ASN A 38 -15.21 13.88 -25.02
N PRO A 39 -15.48 15.08 -24.46
CA PRO A 39 -14.77 16.30 -24.85
C PRO A 39 -13.29 16.24 -24.45
N VAL A 40 -12.43 16.74 -25.33
CA VAL A 40 -11.00 16.91 -25.10
C VAL A 40 -10.72 18.38 -24.82
N PHE A 41 -10.11 18.68 -23.68
CA PHE A 41 -9.85 20.04 -23.23
C PHE A 41 -8.38 20.42 -23.39
N ARG A 42 -8.12 21.72 -23.55
CA ARG A 42 -6.77 22.30 -23.42
C ARG A 42 -6.67 23.17 -22.17
N ASN A 43 -5.52 23.15 -21.51
CA ASN A 43 -5.26 24.00 -20.35
C ASN A 43 -4.50 25.28 -20.77
N PRO A 44 -4.93 26.48 -20.32
CA PRO A 44 -4.20 27.72 -20.59
C PRO A 44 -2.75 27.72 -20.12
N CYS A 45 -2.43 26.95 -19.07
CA CYS A 45 -1.06 26.90 -18.56
C CYS A 45 -0.13 25.99 -19.36
N THR A 46 -0.66 25.11 -20.24
CA THR A 46 0.12 24.07 -20.93
C THR A 46 1.37 24.63 -21.60
N GLU A 47 1.23 25.62 -22.47
CA GLU A 47 2.35 26.14 -23.27
C GLU A 47 3.49 26.65 -22.38
N GLN A 48 3.15 27.34 -21.29
CA GLN A 48 4.14 27.90 -20.38
C GLN A 48 4.79 26.82 -19.50
N ILE A 49 4.03 25.82 -19.06
CA ILE A 49 4.54 24.75 -18.20
C ILE A 49 5.44 23.80 -18.99
N LEU A 50 5.08 23.46 -20.23
CA LEU A 50 5.90 22.58 -21.07
C LEU A 50 7.29 23.19 -21.36
N LYS A 51 7.39 24.52 -21.52
CA LYS A 51 8.69 25.22 -21.64
C LYS A 51 9.60 25.06 -20.41
N LEU A 52 9.03 24.74 -19.25
CA LEU A 52 9.75 24.57 -17.98
C LEU A 52 10.02 23.10 -17.65
N LEU A 53 9.41 22.15 -18.38
CA LEU A 53 9.45 20.73 -18.08
C LEU A 53 10.88 20.18 -18.12
N ASP A 54 11.68 20.54 -19.12
CA ASP A 54 13.05 20.04 -19.28
C ASP A 54 13.94 20.40 -18.08
N ASN A 55 13.82 21.63 -17.59
CA ASN A 55 14.57 22.12 -16.43
C ASN A 55 14.07 21.49 -15.13
N LEU A 56 12.77 21.23 -15.02
CA LEU A 56 12.20 20.48 -13.90
C LEU A 56 12.75 19.05 -13.86
N LEU A 57 12.75 18.36 -15.00
CA LEU A 57 13.30 17.01 -15.11
C LEU A 57 14.81 16.98 -14.83
N ALA A 58 15.55 18.00 -15.28
CA ALA A 58 16.96 18.15 -14.95
C ALA A 58 17.18 18.33 -13.43
N LEU A 59 16.34 19.13 -12.77
CA LEU A 59 16.39 19.30 -11.32
C LEU A 59 16.08 17.99 -10.59
N ILE A 60 15.04 17.25 -11.00
CA ILE A 60 14.67 15.96 -10.42
C ILE A 60 15.81 14.96 -10.57
N ARG A 61 16.38 14.84 -11.78
CA ARG A 61 17.53 13.97 -12.05
C ARG A 61 18.71 14.29 -11.16
N THR A 62 19.01 15.58 -11.00
CA THR A 62 20.11 16.06 -10.15
C THR A 62 19.85 15.74 -8.68
N HIS A 63 18.62 15.98 -8.20
CA HIS A 63 18.23 15.69 -6.82
C HIS A 63 18.30 14.18 -6.53
N ASN A 64 17.79 13.34 -7.42
CA ASN A 64 17.90 11.89 -7.29
C ASN A 64 19.35 11.41 -7.28
N THR A 65 20.21 11.98 -8.12
CA THR A 65 21.64 11.68 -8.16
C THR A 65 22.37 12.09 -6.88
N LEU A 66 21.90 13.13 -6.20
CA LEU A 66 22.50 13.62 -4.95
C LEU A 66 22.46 12.59 -3.81
N TYR A 67 21.53 11.63 -3.85
CA TYR A 67 21.45 10.52 -2.88
C TYR A 67 22.53 9.44 -3.09
N ALA A 68 23.28 9.47 -4.20
CA ALA A 68 24.39 8.53 -4.38
C ALA A 68 25.48 8.80 -3.32
N PRO A 69 26.07 7.77 -2.69
CA PRO A 69 27.07 7.94 -1.62
C PRO A 69 28.25 8.85 -2.00
N GLU A 70 28.73 8.73 -3.24
CA GLU A 70 29.81 9.56 -3.79
C GLU A 70 29.42 11.02 -3.99
N MET A 71 28.13 11.33 -4.09
CA MET A 71 27.62 12.69 -4.19
C MET A 71 27.30 13.26 -2.81
N LEU A 72 26.75 12.44 -1.90
CA LEU A 72 26.58 12.78 -0.49
C LEU A 72 27.90 13.15 0.18
N ALA A 73 28.97 12.41 -0.11
CA ALA A 73 30.32 12.68 0.41
C ALA A 73 30.91 14.03 -0.03
N LYS A 74 30.31 14.72 -1.01
CA LYS A 74 30.72 16.06 -1.44
C LYS A 74 30.09 17.18 -0.60
N MET A 75 29.14 16.85 0.28
CA MET A 75 28.58 17.82 1.22
C MET A 75 29.59 18.15 2.31
N ALA A 76 29.65 19.43 2.70
CA ALA A 76 30.47 19.82 3.85
C ALA A 76 29.97 19.15 5.13
N GLU A 77 30.86 18.92 6.09
CA GLU A 77 30.60 18.25 7.37
C GLU A 77 29.28 18.63 8.07
N PRO A 78 28.93 19.93 8.25
CA PRO A 78 27.68 20.30 8.93
C PRO A 78 26.40 19.98 8.14
N PHE A 79 26.50 19.57 6.87
CA PHE A 79 25.37 19.28 5.98
C PHE A 79 25.32 17.83 5.48
N THR A 80 26.18 16.96 5.98
CA THR A 80 26.19 15.52 5.64
C THR A 80 24.84 14.84 5.85
N ARG A 81 24.05 15.34 6.81
CA ARG A 81 22.71 14.86 7.17
C ARG A 81 21.56 15.70 6.58
N ALA A 82 21.86 16.58 5.62
CA ALA A 82 20.87 17.48 5.03
C ALA A 82 19.79 16.76 4.20
N LEU A 83 20.04 15.52 3.78
CA LEU A 83 19.05 14.69 3.08
C LEU A 83 18.32 13.70 4.00
N ASP A 84 18.73 13.57 5.26
CA ASP A 84 18.08 12.72 6.25
C ASP A 84 16.63 13.15 6.51
N MET A 85 15.83 12.20 6.96
CA MET A 85 14.47 12.44 7.43
C MET A 85 14.45 13.38 8.65
N LEU A 86 13.47 14.29 8.70
CA LEU A 86 13.35 15.22 9.82
C LEU A 86 12.93 14.48 11.09
N GLU A 87 13.39 14.94 12.26
CA GLU A 87 13.02 14.33 13.54
C GLU A 87 11.50 14.36 13.80
N VAL A 88 10.81 15.42 13.36
CA VAL A 88 9.35 15.51 13.43
C VAL A 88 8.66 14.38 12.63
N GLU A 89 9.22 14.00 11.48
CA GLU A 89 8.70 12.93 10.62
C GLU A 89 8.98 11.56 11.24
N LYS A 90 10.18 11.36 11.85
CA LYS A 90 10.51 10.15 12.61
C LYS A 90 9.53 9.91 13.75
N SER A 91 9.31 10.92 14.59
CA SER A 91 8.36 10.84 15.70
C SER A 91 6.93 10.56 15.21
N ALA A 92 6.50 11.19 14.12
CA ALA A 92 5.19 10.95 13.53
C ALA A 92 5.02 9.49 13.06
N ILE A 93 6.03 8.92 12.40
CA ILE A 93 6.01 7.54 11.92
C ILE A 93 5.99 6.54 13.08
N LEU A 94 6.72 6.84 14.17
CA LEU A 94 6.75 6.01 15.38
C LEU A 94 5.51 6.20 16.28
N GLY A 95 4.59 7.10 15.94
CA GLY A 95 3.40 7.39 16.76
C GLY A 95 3.73 8.11 18.07
N LEU A 96 4.90 8.76 18.15
CA LEU A 96 5.32 9.51 19.34
C LEU A 96 4.65 10.89 19.37
N PRO A 97 4.21 11.37 20.54
CA PRO A 97 3.65 12.71 20.68
C PRO A 97 4.64 13.78 20.20
N GLN A 98 4.13 14.76 19.45
CA GLN A 98 4.94 15.89 19.02
C GLN A 98 5.17 16.85 20.20
N PRO A 99 6.36 17.47 20.30
CA PRO A 99 6.62 18.44 21.35
C PRO A 99 5.67 19.64 21.20
N LEU A 100 4.93 19.95 22.28
CA LEU A 100 4.10 21.15 22.36
C LEU A 100 5.01 22.38 22.36
N LEU A 101 5.06 23.08 21.22
CA LEU A 101 5.81 24.34 21.10
C LEU A 101 4.85 25.50 21.40
N GLU A 102 5.23 26.36 22.34
CA GLU A 102 4.59 27.67 22.47
C GLU A 102 4.92 28.51 21.23
N LEU A 103 3.90 28.72 20.38
CA LEU A 103 4.05 29.37 19.07
C LEU A 103 4.64 30.80 19.12
N ASN A 104 4.59 31.45 20.28
CA ASN A 104 5.03 32.83 20.43
C ASN A 104 6.53 32.98 20.71
N ASP A 105 7.22 31.91 21.13
CA ASP A 105 8.62 31.98 21.61
C ASP A 105 9.60 31.04 20.89
N SER A 106 9.12 30.27 19.90
CA SER A 106 9.96 29.31 19.16
C SER A 106 10.41 29.85 17.81
N PRO A 107 11.73 29.80 17.47
CA PRO A 107 12.18 30.15 16.13
C PRO A 107 11.61 29.16 15.10
N VAL A 108 11.25 29.65 13.91
CA VAL A 108 10.68 28.84 12.80
C VAL A 108 11.57 27.65 12.42
N TYR A 109 12.89 27.79 12.59
CA TYR A 109 13.87 26.71 12.44
C TYR A 109 14.81 26.72 13.64
N LYS A 110 15.02 25.57 14.27
CA LYS A 110 15.95 25.45 15.41
C LYS A 110 17.40 25.46 14.94
N THR A 111 17.68 24.90 13.76
CA THR A 111 19.04 24.83 13.20
C THR A 111 19.10 25.13 11.71
N VAL A 112 20.30 25.48 11.22
CA VAL A 112 20.56 25.65 9.77
C VAL A 112 20.46 24.30 9.03
N LEU A 113 20.83 23.20 9.68
CA LEU A 113 20.68 21.85 9.15
C LEU A 113 19.20 21.50 8.94
N GLU A 114 18.35 21.74 9.94
CA GLU A 114 16.90 21.51 9.84
C GLU A 114 16.28 22.35 8.71
N ARG A 115 16.74 23.60 8.53
CA ARG A 115 16.32 24.43 7.40
C ARG A 115 16.68 23.79 6.05
N MET A 116 17.87 23.19 5.93
CA MET A 116 18.28 22.48 4.71
C MET A 116 17.49 21.18 4.51
N GLN A 117 17.28 20.40 5.56
CA GLN A 117 16.46 19.18 5.50
C GLN A 117 15.04 19.49 5.02
N ARG A 118 14.40 20.53 5.58
CA ARG A 118 13.08 20.96 5.13
C ARG A 118 13.09 21.46 3.70
N PHE A 119 14.13 22.22 3.30
CA PHE A 119 14.29 22.68 1.93
C PHE A 119 14.36 21.50 0.94
N PHE A 120 15.25 20.53 1.16
CA PHE A 120 15.37 19.37 0.27
C PHE A 120 14.11 18.52 0.28
N CYS A 121 13.51 18.32 1.46
CA CYS A 121 12.27 17.57 1.61
C CYS A 121 11.15 18.15 0.75
N THR A 122 10.84 19.42 0.98
CA THR A 122 9.76 20.11 0.30
C THR A 122 10.05 20.32 -1.18
N LEU A 123 11.31 20.57 -1.56
CA LEU A 123 11.70 20.68 -2.96
C LEU A 123 11.47 19.35 -3.71
N TYR A 124 11.90 18.23 -3.12
CA TYR A 124 11.72 16.90 -3.71
C TYR A 124 10.24 16.62 -3.96
N GLU A 125 9.41 16.73 -2.92
CA GLU A 125 7.97 16.44 -3.01
C GLU A 125 7.26 17.38 -3.99
N ASN A 126 7.57 18.67 -3.98
CA ASN A 126 6.95 19.62 -4.89
C ASN A 126 7.28 19.34 -6.35
N CYS A 127 8.52 18.93 -6.66
CA CYS A 127 8.88 18.54 -8.03
C CYS A 127 8.06 17.33 -8.51
N PHE A 128 7.88 16.32 -7.66
CA PHE A 128 7.03 15.17 -8.00
C PHE A 128 5.54 15.52 -8.03
N HIS A 129 5.07 16.45 -7.19
CA HIS A 129 3.70 16.97 -7.27
C HIS A 129 3.41 17.68 -8.58
N ILE A 130 4.39 18.43 -9.12
CA ILE A 130 4.26 19.06 -10.43
C ILE A 130 4.03 17.99 -11.49
N LEU A 131 4.91 16.98 -11.56
CA LEU A 131 4.75 15.88 -12.53
C LEU A 131 3.45 15.09 -12.33
N GLY A 132 3.08 14.79 -11.09
CA GLY A 132 1.85 14.07 -10.76
C GLY A 132 0.57 14.83 -11.12
N LYS A 133 0.62 16.17 -11.11
CA LYS A 133 -0.49 17.03 -11.56
C LYS A 133 -0.47 17.34 -13.05
N ALA A 134 0.65 17.08 -13.75
CA ALA A 134 0.78 17.37 -15.18
C ALA A 134 -0.25 16.61 -16.02
N GLY A 135 -0.39 15.30 -15.76
CA GLY A 135 -1.38 14.44 -16.42
C GLY A 135 -2.82 14.95 -16.30
N PRO A 136 -3.40 15.07 -15.10
CA PRO A 136 -4.79 15.55 -14.95
C PRO A 136 -4.99 17.01 -15.37
N SER A 137 -3.96 17.87 -15.28
CA SER A 137 -4.09 19.30 -15.60
C SER A 137 -4.03 19.58 -17.10
N MET A 138 -3.09 18.95 -17.82
CA MET A 138 -2.84 19.21 -19.25
C MET A 138 -3.31 18.07 -20.18
N GLN A 139 -3.73 16.93 -19.62
CA GLN A 139 -4.30 15.80 -20.34
C GLN A 139 -3.43 15.35 -21.53
N GLN A 140 -3.99 15.31 -22.74
CA GLN A 140 -3.32 14.82 -23.95
C GLN A 140 -2.05 15.63 -24.26
N ASP A 141 -2.03 16.93 -23.97
CA ASP A 141 -0.85 17.77 -24.23
C ASP A 141 0.37 17.33 -23.43
N PHE A 142 0.16 16.76 -22.24
CA PHE A 142 1.24 16.15 -21.46
C PHE A 142 1.61 14.77 -21.98
N TYR A 143 0.62 13.89 -22.17
CA TYR A 143 0.87 12.49 -22.55
C TYR A 143 1.41 12.31 -23.96
N THR A 144 1.33 13.33 -24.81
CA THR A 144 1.89 13.35 -26.17
C THR A 144 3.26 14.03 -26.25
N VAL A 145 3.85 14.46 -25.13
CA VAL A 145 5.23 14.96 -25.09
C VAL A 145 6.18 13.92 -25.67
N GLU A 146 7.05 14.36 -26.57
CA GLU A 146 7.97 13.49 -27.30
C GLU A 146 8.89 12.73 -26.34
N HIS A 147 8.94 11.40 -26.48
CA HIS A 147 9.74 10.52 -25.64
C HIS A 147 9.50 10.65 -24.12
N LEU A 148 8.30 11.07 -23.70
CA LEU A 148 7.99 11.30 -22.28
C LEU A 148 8.37 10.13 -21.37
N ALA A 149 8.11 8.88 -21.79
CA ALA A 149 8.47 7.68 -21.02
C ALA A 149 9.98 7.62 -20.72
N THR A 150 10.80 7.81 -21.75
CA THR A 150 12.25 7.82 -21.66
C THR A 150 12.75 8.99 -20.82
N GLN A 151 12.14 10.17 -20.95
CA GLN A 151 12.48 11.34 -20.16
C GLN A 151 12.20 11.14 -18.66
N LEU A 152 11.06 10.54 -18.32
CA LEU A 152 10.71 10.20 -16.94
C LEU A 152 11.65 9.12 -16.38
N LEU A 153 11.91 8.05 -17.14
CA LEU A 153 12.83 6.98 -16.72
C LEU A 153 14.25 7.52 -16.44
N SER A 154 14.75 8.39 -17.31
CA SER A 154 16.10 8.98 -17.17
C SER A 154 16.20 10.10 -16.13
N SER A 155 15.07 10.54 -15.55
CA SER A 155 15.04 11.68 -14.60
C SER A 155 14.40 11.32 -13.27
N ALA A 156 13.11 10.97 -13.27
CA ALA A 156 12.34 10.64 -12.07
C ALA A 156 12.74 9.29 -11.47
N PHE A 157 13.09 8.31 -12.31
CA PHE A 157 13.42 6.95 -11.90
C PHE A 157 14.92 6.63 -11.98
N VAL A 158 15.77 7.65 -11.99
CA VAL A 158 17.22 7.48 -11.88
C VAL A 158 17.61 7.18 -10.43
N ASN A 159 18.67 6.40 -10.23
CA ASN A 159 19.30 6.19 -8.93
C ASN A 159 18.38 5.61 -7.84
N LEU A 160 17.32 4.88 -8.19
CA LEU A 160 16.33 4.37 -7.23
C LEU A 160 16.96 3.57 -6.09
N ASN A 161 18.05 2.83 -6.35
CA ASN A 161 18.78 2.03 -5.36
C ASN A 161 19.20 2.86 -4.13
N ASN A 162 19.60 4.12 -4.34
CA ASN A 162 20.09 4.99 -3.28
C ASN A 162 18.98 5.91 -2.71
N ILE A 163 17.80 5.97 -3.33
CA ILE A 163 16.66 6.72 -2.80
C ILE A 163 16.11 5.99 -1.56
N PRO A 164 15.96 6.65 -0.41
CA PRO A 164 15.45 6.02 0.81
C PRO A 164 13.93 5.85 0.81
N ASP A 165 13.40 4.97 1.66
CA ASP A 165 11.97 4.60 1.67
C ASP A 165 11.06 5.81 1.95
N TYR A 166 11.47 6.73 2.83
CA TYR A 166 10.74 7.96 3.13
C TYR A 166 10.66 8.95 1.96
N ARG A 167 11.47 8.77 0.90
CA ARG A 167 11.39 9.53 -0.37
C ARG A 167 10.70 8.75 -1.47
N LEU A 168 10.96 7.44 -1.53
CA LEU A 168 10.36 6.56 -2.51
C LEU A 168 8.85 6.46 -2.33
N ARG A 169 8.36 6.32 -1.10
CA ARG A 169 6.91 6.24 -0.83
C ARG A 169 6.15 7.48 -1.35
N PRO A 170 6.52 8.72 -0.98
CA PRO A 170 5.88 9.91 -1.57
C PRO A 170 5.99 9.97 -3.09
N MET A 171 7.12 9.57 -3.68
CA MET A 171 7.28 9.51 -5.13
C MET A 171 6.26 8.58 -5.81
N LEU A 172 6.04 7.39 -5.25
CA LEU A 172 5.04 6.45 -5.76
C LEU A 172 3.63 7.03 -5.62
N HIS A 173 3.32 7.60 -4.46
CA HIS A 173 2.01 8.16 -4.15
C HIS A 173 1.67 9.39 -5.02
N ILE A 174 2.62 10.30 -5.19
CA ILE A 174 2.40 11.62 -5.75
C ILE A 174 2.59 11.62 -7.27
N LEU A 175 3.50 10.81 -7.81
CA LEU A 175 3.74 10.71 -9.25
C LEU A 175 3.14 9.44 -9.84
N SER A 176 3.55 8.27 -9.37
CA SER A 176 3.26 7.00 -10.08
C SER A 176 1.76 6.67 -10.05
N LYS A 177 1.10 6.85 -8.91
CA LYS A 177 -0.34 6.58 -8.77
C LYS A 177 -1.20 7.55 -9.61
N PRO A 178 -1.01 8.88 -9.58
CA PRO A 178 -1.72 9.80 -10.47
C PRO A 178 -1.43 9.56 -11.95
N LEU A 179 -0.17 9.25 -12.31
CA LEU A 179 0.18 8.92 -13.69
C LEU A 179 -0.66 7.75 -14.21
N VAL A 180 -0.97 6.76 -13.37
CA VAL A 180 -1.83 5.64 -13.73
C VAL A 180 -3.30 6.04 -13.79
N LEU A 181 -3.80 6.68 -12.73
CA LEU A 181 -5.23 7.00 -12.59
C LEU A 181 -5.74 7.96 -13.66
N PHE A 182 -4.90 8.86 -14.15
CA PHE A 182 -5.28 9.92 -15.08
C PHE A 182 -4.74 9.70 -16.49
N CYS A 183 -4.05 8.59 -16.78
CA CYS A 183 -3.56 8.33 -18.12
C CYS A 183 -4.68 7.71 -18.97
N PRO A 184 -4.95 8.28 -20.16
CA PRO A 184 -5.89 7.70 -21.11
C PRO A 184 -5.43 6.31 -21.60
N PRO A 185 -6.35 5.37 -21.86
CA PRO A 185 -6.01 4.01 -22.28
C PRO A 185 -5.12 3.92 -23.52
N GLU A 186 -5.23 4.90 -24.43
CA GLU A 186 -4.45 4.99 -25.67
C GLU A 186 -2.94 5.12 -25.40
N HIS A 187 -2.55 5.61 -24.23
CA HIS A 187 -1.16 5.84 -23.85
C HIS A 187 -0.60 4.77 -22.89
N TYR A 188 -1.38 3.76 -22.51
CA TYR A 188 -0.91 2.73 -21.59
C TYR A 188 0.29 1.94 -22.13
N GLU A 189 0.22 1.45 -23.36
CA GLU A 189 1.32 0.68 -23.96
C GLU A 189 2.55 1.54 -24.26
N ALA A 190 2.35 2.80 -24.68
CA ALA A 190 3.45 3.67 -25.09
C ALA A 190 4.18 4.36 -23.91
N LEU A 191 3.47 4.65 -22.81
CA LEU A 191 4.00 5.44 -21.69
C LEU A 191 4.01 4.67 -20.38
N VAL A 192 2.86 4.15 -19.96
CA VAL A 192 2.68 3.64 -18.59
C VAL A 192 3.37 2.27 -18.42
N SER A 193 3.17 1.34 -19.33
CA SER A 193 3.76 0.00 -19.26
C SER A 193 5.30 0.01 -19.27
N PRO A 194 5.99 0.79 -20.15
CA PRO A 194 7.46 0.90 -20.13
C PRO A 194 8.04 1.48 -18.84
N ILE A 195 7.27 2.30 -18.12
CA ILE A 195 7.69 2.86 -16.81
C ILE A 195 7.42 1.85 -15.69
N LEU A 196 6.19 1.36 -15.61
CA LEU A 196 5.73 0.54 -14.49
C LEU A 196 6.34 -0.86 -14.47
N GLY A 197 6.63 -1.45 -15.64
CA GLY A 197 7.23 -2.79 -15.71
C GLY A 197 8.54 -2.87 -14.92
N PRO A 198 9.58 -2.09 -15.32
CA PRO A 198 10.85 -2.03 -14.58
C PRO A 198 10.67 -1.55 -13.13
N LEU A 199 9.75 -0.62 -12.88
CA LEU A 199 9.47 -0.13 -11.53
C LEU A 199 8.96 -1.25 -10.62
N PHE A 200 7.99 -2.06 -11.06
CA PHE A 200 7.47 -3.16 -10.26
C PHE A 200 8.50 -4.26 -10.02
N THR A 201 9.31 -4.58 -11.03
CA THR A 201 10.44 -5.52 -10.84
C THR A 201 11.43 -4.99 -9.80
N TYR A 202 11.76 -3.71 -9.84
CA TYR A 202 12.62 -3.07 -8.84
C TYR A 202 12.00 -3.09 -7.43
N LEU A 203 10.74 -2.68 -7.31
CA LEU A 203 10.03 -2.64 -6.02
C LEU A 203 9.91 -4.04 -5.41
N HIS A 204 9.66 -5.06 -6.24
CA HIS A 204 9.65 -6.46 -5.83
C HIS A 204 10.98 -6.84 -5.16
N VAL A 205 12.10 -6.60 -5.84
CA VAL A 205 13.44 -6.95 -5.33
C VAL A 205 13.75 -6.20 -4.03
N ARG A 206 13.52 -4.88 -4.02
CA ARG A 206 13.76 -4.04 -2.83
C ARG A 206 12.94 -4.49 -1.62
N LEU A 207 11.64 -4.68 -1.79
CA LEU A 207 10.76 -5.12 -0.69
C LEU A 207 11.13 -6.52 -0.21
N SER A 208 11.42 -7.45 -1.13
CA SER A 208 11.81 -8.82 -0.76
C SER A 208 13.09 -8.84 0.09
N GLN A 209 14.11 -8.06 -0.31
CA GLN A 209 15.35 -7.92 0.45
C GLN A 209 15.12 -7.30 1.83
N LYS A 210 14.35 -6.20 1.90
CA LYS A 210 14.06 -5.52 3.18
C LYS A 210 13.25 -6.39 4.14
N TRP A 211 12.23 -7.10 3.63
CA TRP A 211 11.46 -8.04 4.44
C TRP A 211 12.26 -9.27 4.86
N GLN A 212 13.21 -9.73 4.04
CA GLN A 212 14.13 -10.79 4.44
C GLN A 212 14.97 -10.35 5.64
N VAL A 213 15.52 -9.13 5.63
CA VAL A 213 16.27 -8.57 6.76
C VAL A 213 15.41 -8.47 8.01
N ILE A 214 14.20 -7.92 7.91
CA ILE A 214 13.26 -7.79 9.04
C ILE A 214 12.92 -9.18 9.63
N ASN A 215 12.63 -10.15 8.77
CA ASN A 215 12.28 -11.50 9.21
C ASN A 215 13.46 -12.24 9.84
N GLN A 216 14.68 -12.05 9.35
CA GLN A 216 15.89 -12.62 9.94
C GLN A 216 16.19 -12.02 11.32
N ARG A 217 16.05 -10.69 11.49
CA ARG A 217 16.21 -10.03 12.80
C ARG A 217 15.26 -10.60 13.83
N SER A 218 13.98 -10.78 13.47
CA SER A 218 12.99 -11.39 14.36
C SER A 218 13.32 -12.81 14.82
N LEU A 219 14.19 -13.54 14.11
CA LEU A 219 14.64 -14.89 14.50
C LEU A 219 15.90 -14.86 15.37
N LEU A 220 16.67 -13.76 15.33
CA LEU A 220 17.98 -13.60 15.96
C LEU A 220 17.96 -12.71 17.22
N CYS A 221 16.85 -12.02 17.54
CA CYS A 221 16.68 -11.21 18.76
C CYS A 221 16.67 -12.05 20.06
N GLY A 222 17.74 -12.79 20.30
CA GLY A 222 18.06 -13.48 21.54
C GLY A 222 19.48 -13.22 22.04
N GLU A 223 20.43 -12.76 21.21
CA GLU A 223 21.82 -12.55 21.62
C GLU A 223 22.44 -11.33 20.91
N ASP A 224 23.19 -10.53 21.68
CA ASP A 224 24.08 -9.41 21.33
C ASP A 224 23.49 -7.98 21.25
N GLU A 225 23.42 -7.33 22.43
CA GLU A 225 23.39 -5.88 22.55
C GLU A 225 24.80 -5.30 22.32
N THR A 226 24.96 -4.45 21.29
CA THR A 226 26.12 -3.54 21.21
C THR A 226 25.68 -2.09 21.10
N THR A 227 26.37 -1.29 21.91
CA THR A 227 26.49 0.17 22.00
C THR A 227 26.14 1.00 20.75
N ASP A 228 24.84 1.24 20.53
CA ASP A 228 24.36 2.45 19.86
C ASP A 228 23.38 3.16 20.81
N GLU A 229 23.30 4.48 20.74
CA GLU A 229 22.24 5.21 21.45
C GLU A 229 20.89 4.90 20.77
N ASN A 230 20.14 3.96 21.37
CA ASN A 230 18.78 3.56 21.01
C ASN A 230 18.61 2.84 19.65
N PRO A 231 19.34 1.73 19.39
CA PRO A 231 19.21 0.93 18.16
C PRO A 231 17.79 0.42 17.94
N GLU A 232 17.05 0.13 19.02
CA GLU A 232 15.67 -0.35 18.98
C GLU A 232 14.72 0.64 18.26
N SER A 233 14.88 1.94 18.49
CA SER A 233 14.04 2.96 17.84
C SER A 233 14.37 3.17 16.37
N GLN A 234 15.65 3.02 15.99
CA GLN A 234 16.05 3.11 14.58
C GLN A 234 15.58 1.89 13.79
N GLU A 235 15.71 0.69 14.35
CA GLU A 235 15.20 -0.54 13.71
C GLU A 235 13.68 -0.51 13.56
N MET A 236 12.96 -0.07 14.59
CA MET A 236 11.51 0.09 14.53
C MET A 236 11.09 1.10 13.46
N LEU A 237 11.83 2.20 13.33
CA LEU A 237 11.59 3.21 12.31
C LEU A 237 11.80 2.64 10.90
N GLU A 238 12.90 1.92 10.68
CA GLU A 238 13.17 1.24 9.40
C GLU A 238 12.08 0.24 9.06
N GLU A 239 11.68 -0.60 10.02
CA GLU A 239 10.59 -1.57 9.81
C GLU A 239 9.28 -0.86 9.46
N GLN A 240 8.94 0.21 10.16
CA GLN A 240 7.71 0.96 9.90
C GLN A 240 7.73 1.63 8.52
N LEU A 241 8.87 2.18 8.10
CA LEU A 241 9.05 2.69 6.74
C LEU A 241 8.84 1.61 5.68
N VAL A 242 9.34 0.39 5.90
CA VAL A 242 9.14 -0.74 4.99
C VAL A 242 7.69 -1.16 4.93
N ARG A 243 6.97 -1.20 6.06
CA ARG A 243 5.52 -1.46 6.08
C ARG A 243 4.75 -0.40 5.30
N MET A 244 5.03 0.87 5.53
CA MET A 244 4.37 1.97 4.81
C MET A 244 4.66 1.94 3.31
N LEU A 245 5.91 1.66 2.91
CA LEU A 245 6.28 1.48 1.51
C LEU A 245 5.57 0.27 0.90
N THR A 246 5.50 -0.85 1.62
CA THR A 246 4.77 -2.06 1.19
C THR A 246 3.32 -1.74 0.88
N ARG A 247 2.63 -1.05 1.79
CA ARG A 247 1.24 -0.62 1.61
C ARG A 247 1.07 0.25 0.36
N GLU A 248 1.97 1.22 0.15
CA GLU A 248 1.93 2.09 -1.02
C GLU A 248 2.15 1.30 -2.33
N VAL A 249 3.08 0.35 -2.33
CA VAL A 249 3.34 -0.51 -3.51
C VAL A 249 2.14 -1.41 -3.80
N MET A 250 1.54 -2.04 -2.78
CA MET A 250 0.34 -2.87 -2.95
C MET A 250 -0.85 -2.04 -3.45
N ASP A 251 -1.02 -0.82 -2.93
CA ASP A 251 -2.06 0.10 -3.38
C ASP A 251 -1.83 0.53 -4.85
N LEU A 252 -0.60 0.88 -5.22
CA LEU A 252 -0.25 1.20 -6.60
C LEU A 252 -0.53 0.04 -7.55
N ILE A 253 -0.10 -1.19 -7.21
CA ILE A 253 -0.38 -2.37 -8.03
C ILE A 253 -1.90 -2.61 -8.15
N THR A 254 -2.63 -2.47 -7.04
CA THR A 254 -4.08 -2.64 -7.02
C THR A 254 -4.76 -1.64 -7.95
N VAL A 255 -4.37 -0.37 -7.90
CA VAL A 255 -4.91 0.66 -8.80
C VAL A 255 -4.56 0.40 -10.27
N CYS A 256 -3.35 -0.13 -10.54
CA CYS A 256 -2.95 -0.48 -11.90
C CYS A 256 -3.75 -1.65 -12.46
N CYS A 257 -4.06 -2.64 -11.62
CA CYS A 257 -4.54 -3.94 -12.09
C CYS A 257 -6.02 -4.17 -11.85
N VAL A 258 -6.64 -3.58 -10.84
CA VAL A 258 -7.96 -4.03 -10.35
C VAL A 258 -9.02 -2.96 -10.56
N SER A 259 -10.08 -3.30 -11.29
CA SER A 259 -11.23 -2.41 -11.45
C SER A 259 -12.13 -2.48 -10.22
N LYS A 260 -12.33 -1.34 -9.57
CA LYS A 260 -13.41 -1.17 -8.59
C LYS A 260 -14.68 -0.85 -9.37
N LYS A 261 -15.55 -1.85 -9.57
CA LYS A 261 -16.92 -1.62 -10.09
C LYS A 261 -17.65 -0.71 -9.09
N GLY A 262 -17.72 0.59 -9.37
CA GLY A 262 -18.47 1.57 -8.56
C GLY A 262 -17.88 2.97 -8.40
N ALA A 263 -16.70 3.29 -8.97
CA ALA A 263 -16.17 4.66 -8.93
C ALA A 263 -16.17 5.28 -10.33
N ASP A 264 -17.22 6.03 -10.65
CA ASP A 264 -17.17 6.99 -11.76
C ASP A 264 -16.09 8.03 -11.42
N HIS A 265 -14.97 8.01 -12.16
CA HIS A 265 -13.83 8.91 -11.96
C HIS A 265 -14.04 10.33 -12.52
N THR A 266 -15.29 10.78 -12.68
CA THR A 266 -15.61 12.14 -13.16
C THR A 266 -15.79 13.17 -12.03
N ALA A 267 -15.67 12.79 -10.76
CA ALA A 267 -15.67 13.73 -9.65
C ALA A 267 -14.25 14.16 -9.28
N ALA A 268 -14.00 15.47 -9.25
CA ALA A 268 -12.77 16.08 -8.74
C ALA A 268 -12.43 15.55 -7.34
N PRO A 269 -11.14 15.35 -7.00
CA PRO A 269 -10.77 14.90 -5.66
C PRO A 269 -11.21 15.94 -4.63
N PRO A 270 -11.93 15.56 -3.55
CA PRO A 270 -12.18 16.47 -2.46
C PRO A 270 -10.83 16.89 -1.86
N ALA A 271 -10.62 18.19 -1.78
CA ALA A 271 -9.58 18.77 -0.97
C ALA A 271 -10.07 18.74 0.48
N ASP A 272 -9.65 17.72 1.22
CA ASP A 272 -9.21 17.80 2.60
C ASP A 272 -9.02 16.38 3.14
N GLY A 273 -7.89 16.17 3.80
CA GLY A 273 -7.58 14.91 4.45
C GLY A 273 -8.41 14.77 5.70
N ASP A 274 -9.13 13.66 5.80
CA ASP A 274 -9.49 13.10 7.08
C ASP A 274 -9.40 11.57 6.98
N ASP A 275 -8.61 11.00 7.88
CA ASP A 275 -8.38 9.56 8.04
C ASP A 275 -9.62 8.94 8.70
N GLU A 276 -10.47 8.29 7.91
CA GLU A 276 -11.41 7.29 8.42
C GLU A 276 -11.01 5.89 7.92
N GLU A 277 -9.92 5.34 8.48
CA GLU A 277 -9.70 3.88 8.50
C GLU A 277 -10.55 3.25 9.63
N MET A 278 -11.88 3.35 9.52
CA MET A 278 -12.76 2.51 10.32
C MET A 278 -12.80 1.10 9.71
N MET A 279 -12.40 0.11 10.53
CA MET A 279 -12.45 -1.32 10.23
C MET A 279 -13.86 -1.73 9.80
N ALA A 280 -14.11 -1.80 8.49
CA ALA A 280 -15.33 -2.40 7.96
C ALA A 280 -15.30 -3.91 8.26
N THR A 281 -16.05 -4.31 9.29
CA THR A 281 -16.25 -5.71 9.71
C THR A 281 -17.22 -6.48 8.81
N GLU A 282 -17.63 -5.92 7.68
CA GLU A 282 -18.56 -6.56 6.75
C GLU A 282 -17.86 -6.94 5.44
N VAL A 283 -17.52 -8.23 5.32
CA VAL A 283 -17.19 -8.86 4.04
C VAL A 283 -18.51 -9.02 3.26
N ALA A 284 -19.01 -7.94 2.67
CA ALA A 284 -19.96 -8.05 1.59
C ALA A 284 -19.28 -8.87 0.46
N PRO A 285 -20.01 -9.77 -0.24
CA PRO A 285 -19.44 -10.49 -1.37
C PRO A 285 -19.08 -9.46 -2.43
N SER A 286 -17.81 -9.05 -2.46
CA SER A 286 -17.27 -8.21 -3.52
C SER A 286 -17.70 -8.82 -4.84
N ALA A 287 -18.42 -8.06 -5.67
CA ALA A 287 -18.50 -8.34 -7.09
C ALA A 287 -17.10 -8.75 -7.55
N MET A 288 -16.97 -9.91 -8.21
CA MET A 288 -15.65 -10.48 -8.53
C MET A 288 -14.79 -9.39 -9.16
N ALA A 289 -13.74 -8.97 -8.46
CA ALA A 289 -12.83 -7.96 -8.96
C ALA A 289 -12.23 -8.47 -10.29
N GLU A 290 -12.24 -7.62 -11.31
CA GLU A 290 -11.71 -7.95 -12.64
C GLU A 290 -10.50 -7.09 -12.94
N LEU A 291 -9.63 -7.60 -13.82
CA LEU A 291 -8.47 -6.85 -14.27
C LEU A 291 -8.89 -5.66 -15.14
N THR A 292 -8.29 -4.50 -14.87
CA THR A 292 -8.34 -3.32 -15.75
C THR A 292 -7.64 -3.61 -17.07
N ASP A 293 -7.86 -2.77 -18.08
CA ASP A 293 -7.17 -2.91 -19.36
C ASP A 293 -5.66 -2.64 -19.24
N LEU A 294 -5.25 -1.72 -18.36
CA LEU A 294 -3.84 -1.55 -17.99
C LEU A 294 -3.28 -2.81 -17.32
N GLY A 295 -4.03 -3.42 -16.38
CA GLY A 295 -3.63 -4.66 -15.73
C GLY A 295 -3.42 -5.79 -16.73
N LYS A 296 -4.35 -5.97 -17.66
CA LYS A 296 -4.20 -6.94 -18.76
C LYS A 296 -2.96 -6.63 -19.61
N CYS A 297 -2.71 -5.36 -19.91
CA CYS A 297 -1.55 -4.91 -20.66
C CYS A 297 -0.23 -5.26 -19.96
N LEU A 298 -0.10 -4.91 -18.67
CA LEU A 298 1.09 -5.23 -17.86
C LEU A 298 1.34 -6.74 -17.78
N MET A 299 0.27 -7.53 -17.64
CA MET A 299 0.34 -8.99 -17.54
C MET A 299 0.72 -9.68 -18.86
N LYS A 300 0.79 -8.97 -20.00
CA LYS A 300 1.32 -9.53 -21.26
C LYS A 300 2.84 -9.74 -21.21
N HIS A 301 3.55 -8.96 -20.41
CA HIS A 301 5.01 -9.06 -20.28
C HIS A 301 5.36 -10.06 -19.18
N GLU A 302 6.13 -11.10 -19.52
CA GLU A 302 6.43 -12.22 -18.63
C GLU A 302 7.15 -11.79 -17.34
N ASP A 303 8.16 -10.92 -17.44
CA ASP A 303 8.91 -10.40 -16.29
C ASP A 303 8.01 -9.61 -15.33
N VAL A 304 7.11 -8.79 -15.89
CA VAL A 304 6.20 -7.93 -15.12
C VAL A 304 5.12 -8.78 -14.46
N CYS A 305 4.53 -9.71 -15.22
CA CYS A 305 3.56 -10.68 -14.71
C CYS A 305 4.14 -11.48 -13.53
N THR A 306 5.37 -11.97 -13.69
CA THR A 306 6.10 -12.70 -12.65
C THR A 306 6.35 -11.82 -11.44
N ALA A 307 6.86 -10.60 -11.61
CA ALA A 307 7.09 -9.67 -10.51
C ALA A 307 5.79 -9.34 -9.75
N LEU A 308 4.68 -9.10 -10.46
CA LEU A 308 3.38 -8.79 -9.85
C LEU A 308 2.82 -9.98 -9.06
N LEU A 309 2.80 -11.18 -9.64
CA LEU A 309 2.34 -12.40 -8.98
C LEU A 309 3.20 -12.70 -7.75
N ILE A 310 4.52 -12.71 -7.90
CA ILE A 310 5.42 -13.03 -6.78
C ILE A 310 5.26 -12.00 -5.67
N THR A 311 5.21 -10.71 -6.00
CA THR A 311 5.06 -9.65 -4.99
C THR A 311 3.73 -9.76 -4.25
N ALA A 312 2.61 -9.93 -4.97
CA ALA A 312 1.31 -10.03 -4.34
C ALA A 312 1.22 -11.24 -3.39
N PHE A 313 1.69 -12.42 -3.82
CA PHE A 313 1.62 -13.63 -2.99
C PHE A 313 2.67 -13.67 -1.87
N ASN A 314 3.88 -13.12 -2.06
CA ASN A 314 4.86 -12.99 -0.97
C ASN A 314 4.38 -12.02 0.11
N SER A 315 3.65 -10.98 -0.28
CA SER A 315 3.13 -9.99 0.67
C SER A 315 2.22 -10.59 1.74
N LEU A 316 1.60 -11.73 1.46
CA LEU A 316 0.75 -12.45 2.41
C LEU A 316 1.52 -12.97 3.63
N ALA A 317 2.83 -13.21 3.49
CA ALA A 317 3.69 -13.71 4.57
C ALA A 317 4.43 -12.59 5.31
N TRP A 318 4.41 -11.35 4.80
CA TRP A 318 5.07 -10.21 5.44
C TRP A 318 4.27 -9.74 6.65
N LYS A 319 4.94 -9.33 7.73
CA LYS A 319 4.31 -8.93 9.00
C LYS A 319 3.61 -7.56 8.93
N ASP A 320 2.66 -7.43 8.01
CA ASP A 320 1.74 -6.30 7.89
C ASP A 320 0.31 -6.78 7.57
N THR A 321 -0.49 -6.94 8.62
CA THR A 321 -1.86 -7.46 8.55
C THR A 321 -2.75 -6.68 7.59
N LEU A 322 -2.60 -5.35 7.52
CA LEU A 322 -3.41 -4.51 6.65
C LEU A 322 -3.12 -4.79 5.16
N SER A 323 -1.83 -4.85 4.79
CA SER A 323 -1.41 -5.22 3.43
C SER A 323 -1.89 -6.62 3.07
N CYS A 324 -1.77 -7.58 3.98
CA CYS A 324 -2.23 -8.96 3.76
C CYS A 324 -3.73 -9.00 3.43
N GLN A 325 -4.58 -8.38 4.24
CA GLN A 325 -6.02 -8.37 4.02
C GLN A 325 -6.40 -7.69 2.70
N ARG A 326 -5.84 -6.51 2.42
CA ARG A 326 -6.13 -5.75 1.19
C ARG A 326 -5.68 -6.50 -0.06
N THR A 327 -4.46 -7.04 -0.06
CA THR A 327 -3.89 -7.76 -1.20
C THR A 327 -4.64 -9.06 -1.48
N THR A 328 -5.01 -9.80 -0.43
CA THR A 328 -5.82 -11.01 -0.54
C THR A 328 -7.18 -10.75 -1.18
N THR A 329 -7.87 -9.72 -0.70
CA THR A 329 -9.26 -9.43 -1.11
C THR A 329 -9.35 -8.77 -2.48
N GLN A 330 -8.38 -7.92 -2.83
CA GLN A 330 -8.47 -7.08 -4.03
C GLN A 330 -7.60 -7.59 -5.18
N LEU A 331 -6.44 -8.17 -4.91
CA LEU A 331 -5.38 -8.30 -5.92
C LEU A 331 -5.01 -9.75 -6.28
N CYS A 332 -4.83 -10.64 -5.31
CA CYS A 332 -4.30 -11.99 -5.57
C CYS A 332 -5.15 -12.81 -6.55
N TRP A 333 -6.47 -12.81 -6.38
CA TRP A 333 -7.36 -13.60 -7.23
C TRP A 333 -7.45 -13.08 -8.67
N PRO A 334 -7.67 -11.77 -8.93
CA PRO A 334 -7.66 -11.24 -10.29
C PRO A 334 -6.36 -11.53 -11.06
N LEU A 335 -5.21 -11.37 -10.42
CA LEU A 335 -3.90 -11.68 -11.03
C LEU A 335 -3.80 -13.16 -11.40
N LEU A 336 -4.14 -14.05 -10.47
CA LEU A 336 -4.09 -15.49 -10.73
C LEU A 336 -5.06 -15.88 -11.84
N LYS A 337 -6.31 -15.38 -11.80
CA LYS A 337 -7.36 -15.70 -12.77
C LYS A 337 -6.92 -15.42 -14.22
N GLN A 338 -6.12 -14.38 -14.45
CA GLN A 338 -5.59 -14.05 -15.77
C GLN A 338 -4.67 -15.15 -16.32
N VAL A 339 -3.78 -15.66 -15.47
CA VAL A 339 -2.80 -16.67 -15.86
C VAL A 339 -3.34 -18.11 -15.77
N LEU A 340 -4.51 -18.31 -15.16
CA LEU A 340 -5.19 -19.62 -15.17
C LEU A 340 -5.50 -20.11 -16.59
N SER A 341 -5.72 -19.22 -17.56
CA SER A 341 -5.95 -19.63 -18.95
C SER A 341 -4.72 -20.27 -19.61
N GLY A 342 -3.52 -19.94 -19.12
CA GLY A 342 -2.25 -20.50 -19.58
C GLY A 342 -1.88 -21.83 -18.91
N THR A 343 -0.68 -22.29 -19.24
CA THR A 343 -0.02 -23.42 -18.58
C THR A 343 0.85 -22.89 -17.45
N LEU A 344 0.55 -23.28 -16.22
CA LEU A 344 1.38 -22.96 -15.05
C LEU A 344 2.36 -24.09 -14.81
N LEU A 345 3.58 -23.75 -14.42
CA LEU A 345 4.55 -24.73 -13.95
C LEU A 345 4.07 -25.35 -12.62
N ALA A 346 4.25 -26.65 -12.45
CA ALA A 346 3.85 -27.37 -11.23
C ALA A 346 4.46 -26.76 -9.95
N ASP A 347 5.72 -26.33 -10.02
CA ASP A 347 6.41 -25.67 -8.92
C ASP A 347 5.79 -24.30 -8.59
N ALA A 348 5.34 -23.55 -9.60
CA ALA A 348 4.68 -22.27 -9.40
C ALA A 348 3.29 -22.46 -8.74
N VAL A 349 2.56 -23.51 -9.12
CA VAL A 349 1.27 -23.87 -8.52
C VAL A 349 1.44 -24.23 -7.04
N THR A 350 2.43 -25.07 -6.74
CA THR A 350 2.81 -25.43 -5.37
C THR A 350 3.17 -24.19 -4.57
N TRP A 351 4.06 -23.34 -5.10
CA TRP A 351 4.52 -22.13 -4.45
C TRP A 351 3.38 -21.14 -4.16
N LEU A 352 2.49 -20.88 -5.12
CA LEU A 352 1.35 -19.98 -4.94
C LEU A 352 0.45 -20.43 -3.78
N PHE A 353 0.11 -21.73 -3.75
CA PHE A 353 -0.73 -22.28 -2.70
C PHE A 353 -0.02 -22.24 -1.34
N THR A 354 1.25 -22.63 -1.28
CA THR A 354 2.07 -22.52 -0.06
C THR A 354 2.18 -21.08 0.45
N SER A 355 2.29 -20.07 -0.43
CA SER A 355 2.34 -18.66 -0.03
C SER A 355 1.07 -18.20 0.69
N VAL A 356 -0.11 -18.66 0.24
CA VAL A 356 -1.37 -18.38 0.93
C VAL A 356 -1.45 -19.09 2.28
N LEU A 357 -1.00 -20.34 2.37
CA LEU A 357 -0.94 -21.08 3.63
C LEU A 357 0.04 -20.44 4.63
N LYS A 358 1.20 -19.96 4.16
CA LYS A 358 2.14 -19.18 4.98
C LYS A 358 1.49 -17.90 5.50
N GLY A 359 0.70 -17.20 4.67
CA GLY A 359 -0.05 -16.04 5.14
C GLY A 359 -1.09 -16.40 6.22
N LEU A 360 -1.74 -17.55 6.12
CA LEU A 360 -2.63 -18.06 7.18
C LEU A 360 -1.88 -18.37 8.47
N GLN A 361 -0.65 -18.88 8.37
CA GLN A 361 0.20 -19.13 9.54
C GLN A 361 0.62 -17.82 10.21
N THR A 362 0.97 -16.80 9.42
CA THR A 362 1.40 -15.49 9.94
C THR A 362 0.24 -14.67 10.53
N HIS A 363 -0.90 -14.59 9.84
CA HIS A 363 -1.99 -13.66 10.17
C HIS A 363 -3.29 -14.33 10.63
N GLY A 364 -3.34 -15.66 10.74
CA GLY A 364 -4.56 -16.42 11.03
C GLY A 364 -5.26 -16.04 12.34
N GLN A 365 -4.53 -15.42 13.28
CA GLN A 365 -5.10 -14.89 14.52
C GLN A 365 -6.05 -13.70 14.31
N HIS A 366 -5.99 -13.03 13.15
CA HIS A 366 -6.83 -11.90 12.80
C HIS A 366 -8.01 -12.36 11.94
N ASP A 367 -9.24 -12.19 12.42
CA ASP A 367 -10.45 -12.68 11.75
C ASP A 367 -10.59 -12.20 10.30
N GLY A 368 -10.29 -10.93 10.02
CA GLY A 368 -10.34 -10.35 8.68
C GLY A 368 -9.37 -11.02 7.69
N CYS A 369 -8.13 -11.25 8.12
CA CYS A 369 -7.13 -11.97 7.32
C CYS A 369 -7.51 -13.44 7.17
N MET A 370 -7.87 -14.12 8.26
CA MET A 370 -8.30 -15.53 8.21
C MET A 370 -9.46 -15.72 7.23
N ALA A 371 -10.52 -14.92 7.31
CA ALA A 371 -11.70 -15.06 6.45
C ALA A 371 -11.35 -14.85 4.96
N SER A 372 -10.50 -13.86 4.68
CA SER A 372 -10.04 -13.51 3.33
C SER A 372 -9.08 -14.55 2.76
N LEU A 373 -8.10 -15.00 3.53
CA LEU A 373 -7.11 -15.98 3.10
C LEU A 373 -7.72 -17.38 2.94
N VAL A 374 -8.65 -17.78 3.83
CA VAL A 374 -9.43 -19.01 3.65
C VAL A 374 -10.26 -18.93 2.37
N HIS A 375 -10.81 -17.75 2.05
CA HIS A 375 -11.52 -17.55 0.78
C HIS A 375 -10.60 -17.74 -0.43
N LEU A 376 -9.44 -17.07 -0.43
CA LEU A 376 -8.48 -17.15 -1.51
C LEU A 376 -7.95 -18.59 -1.67
N ALA A 377 -7.57 -19.24 -0.56
CA ALA A 377 -7.11 -20.64 -0.57
C ALA A 377 -8.18 -21.58 -1.16
N PHE A 378 -9.46 -21.38 -0.79
CA PHE A 378 -10.57 -22.14 -1.36
C PHE A 378 -10.72 -21.91 -2.87
N GLN A 379 -10.68 -20.66 -3.34
CA GLN A 379 -10.75 -20.34 -4.77
C GLN A 379 -9.60 -20.96 -5.57
N ILE A 380 -8.38 -20.88 -5.04
CA ILE A 380 -7.19 -21.49 -5.65
C ILE A 380 -7.34 -23.01 -5.71
N TYR A 381 -7.79 -23.62 -4.61
CA TYR A 381 -8.01 -25.07 -4.55
C TYR A 381 -9.03 -25.52 -5.59
N GLU A 382 -10.21 -24.89 -5.65
CA GLU A 382 -11.26 -25.25 -6.61
C GLU A 382 -10.79 -25.07 -8.07
N ALA A 383 -10.00 -24.04 -8.37
CA ALA A 383 -9.56 -23.73 -9.73
C ALA A 383 -8.37 -24.57 -10.22
N LEU A 384 -7.40 -24.85 -9.34
CA LEU A 384 -6.16 -25.53 -9.72
C LEU A 384 -6.20 -27.04 -9.48
N ARG A 385 -6.92 -27.52 -8.46
CA ARG A 385 -6.97 -28.95 -8.10
C ARG A 385 -7.42 -29.88 -9.25
N PRO A 386 -8.38 -29.51 -10.11
CA PRO A 386 -8.77 -30.34 -11.26
C PRO A 386 -7.67 -30.50 -12.32
N ARG A 387 -6.66 -29.62 -12.33
CA ARG A 387 -5.61 -29.57 -13.34
C ARG A 387 -4.24 -30.02 -12.81
N TYR A 388 -3.99 -29.81 -11.52
CA TYR A 388 -2.69 -30.06 -10.88
C TYR A 388 -2.87 -30.92 -9.63
N LEU A 389 -2.20 -32.07 -9.62
CA LEU A 389 -2.26 -33.04 -8.51
C LEU A 389 -1.41 -32.57 -7.32
N GLU A 390 -0.42 -31.73 -7.58
CA GLU A 390 0.56 -31.19 -6.62
C GLU A 390 -0.10 -30.37 -5.51
N ILE A 391 -1.26 -29.74 -5.79
CA ILE A 391 -2.07 -29.04 -4.79
C ILE A 391 -2.43 -29.97 -3.61
N ARG A 392 -2.73 -31.23 -3.90
CA ARG A 392 -3.03 -32.22 -2.87
C ARG A 392 -1.78 -32.56 -2.05
N ALA A 393 -0.62 -32.66 -2.69
CA ALA A 393 0.64 -32.92 -2.00
C ALA A 393 0.96 -31.82 -0.97
N VAL A 394 0.61 -30.57 -1.25
CA VAL A 394 0.72 -29.47 -0.28
C VAL A 394 -0.31 -29.59 0.85
N MET A 395 -1.56 -29.94 0.54
CA MET A 395 -2.60 -30.15 1.57
C MET A 395 -2.20 -31.23 2.57
N GLU A 396 -1.63 -32.34 2.10
CA GLU A 396 -1.21 -33.45 2.96
C GLU A 396 -0.06 -33.09 3.92
N GLN A 397 0.63 -31.97 3.71
CA GLN A 397 1.66 -31.44 4.61
C GLN A 397 1.08 -30.57 5.74
N ILE A 398 -0.21 -30.23 5.69
CA ILE A 398 -0.85 -29.42 6.73
C ILE A 398 -0.95 -30.25 8.03
N PRO A 399 -0.53 -29.70 9.19
CA PRO A 399 -0.66 -30.40 10.47
C PRO A 399 -2.12 -30.79 10.76
N GLU A 400 -2.31 -31.94 11.40
CA GLU A 400 -3.63 -32.40 11.89
C GLU A 400 -4.69 -32.64 10.78
N ILE A 401 -4.28 -32.79 9.52
CA ILE A 401 -5.23 -33.07 8.43
C ILE A 401 -5.72 -34.52 8.45
N GLN A 402 -7.04 -34.71 8.41
CA GLN A 402 -7.67 -36.03 8.28
C GLN A 402 -7.74 -36.43 6.79
N LYS A 403 -6.96 -37.46 6.40
CA LYS A 403 -6.87 -37.91 5.00
C LYS A 403 -8.22 -38.34 4.42
N ASP A 404 -9.05 -39.06 5.17
CA ASP A 404 -10.38 -39.48 4.73
C ASP A 404 -11.30 -38.29 4.42
N CYS A 405 -11.21 -37.22 5.23
CA CYS A 405 -11.99 -36.00 5.01
C CYS A 405 -11.50 -35.25 3.77
N LEU A 406 -10.18 -35.24 3.52
CA LEU A 406 -9.59 -34.67 2.31
C LEU A 406 -10.04 -35.45 1.06
N ASP A 407 -10.00 -36.78 1.11
CA ASP A 407 -10.45 -37.66 0.02
C ASP A 407 -11.91 -37.45 -0.34
N GLN A 408 -12.78 -37.37 0.66
CA GLN A 408 -14.20 -37.09 0.46
C GLN A 408 -14.44 -35.70 -0.15
N PHE A 409 -13.65 -34.71 0.25
CA PHE A 409 -13.74 -33.35 -0.29
C PHE A 409 -13.28 -33.32 -1.75
N ASP A 410 -12.13 -33.94 -2.06
CA ASP A 410 -11.60 -34.08 -3.42
C ASP A 410 -12.57 -34.79 -4.35
N CYS A 411 -13.14 -35.92 -3.92
CA CYS A 411 -14.09 -36.68 -4.74
C CYS A 411 -15.34 -35.87 -5.10
N LYS A 412 -15.83 -35.03 -4.18
CA LYS A 412 -16.98 -34.15 -4.43
C LYS A 412 -16.62 -32.97 -5.34
N LEU A 413 -15.40 -32.43 -5.20
CA LEU A 413 -14.93 -31.33 -6.02
C LEU A 413 -14.72 -31.78 -7.48
N LEU A 414 -14.07 -32.93 -7.70
CA LEU A 414 -13.73 -33.44 -9.03
C LEU A 414 -14.93 -34.02 -9.80
N ASN A 415 -16.05 -34.31 -9.11
CA ASN A 415 -17.28 -34.80 -9.73
C ASN A 415 -18.38 -33.73 -9.69
N PRO A 416 -18.61 -32.98 -10.78
CA PRO A 416 -19.65 -31.93 -10.82
C PRO A 416 -21.05 -32.44 -10.48
N SER A 417 -21.34 -33.71 -10.77
CA SER A 417 -22.61 -34.37 -10.43
C SER A 417 -22.87 -34.53 -8.92
N LEU A 418 -21.82 -34.48 -8.10
CA LEU A 418 -21.88 -34.55 -6.64
C LEU A 418 -21.92 -33.16 -5.97
N GLN A 419 -21.74 -32.08 -6.73
CA GLN A 419 -21.75 -30.69 -6.23
C GLN A 419 -23.18 -30.17 -6.01
N LYS A 420 -23.94 -30.79 -5.10
CA LYS A 420 -25.30 -30.34 -4.69
C LYS A 420 -25.28 -29.44 -3.44
N VAL A 421 -24.11 -29.18 -2.89
CA VAL A 421 -23.93 -28.49 -1.60
C VAL A 421 -23.68 -27.00 -1.84
N ALA A 422 -24.39 -26.14 -1.10
CA ALA A 422 -24.20 -24.69 -1.14
C ALA A 422 -22.74 -24.28 -0.84
N ASP A 423 -22.21 -23.31 -1.59
CA ASP A 423 -20.81 -22.84 -1.55
C ASP A 423 -20.33 -22.50 -0.14
N LYS A 424 -21.21 -21.89 0.67
CA LYS A 424 -20.90 -21.56 2.07
C LYS A 424 -20.48 -22.80 2.86
N ARG A 425 -21.21 -23.91 2.71
CA ARG A 425 -20.90 -25.18 3.40
C ARG A 425 -19.61 -25.81 2.88
N ARG A 426 -19.30 -25.66 1.58
CA ARG A 426 -18.03 -26.15 1.01
C ARG A 426 -16.84 -25.40 1.57
N LYS A 427 -16.93 -24.06 1.65
CA LYS A 427 -15.90 -23.22 2.26
C LYS A 427 -15.69 -23.55 3.74
N ASP A 428 -16.76 -23.77 4.50
CA ASP A 428 -16.66 -24.16 5.91
C ASP A 428 -16.02 -25.54 6.10
N GLN A 429 -16.32 -26.51 5.22
CA GLN A 429 -15.65 -27.81 5.20
C GLN A 429 -14.16 -27.68 4.87
N PHE A 430 -13.83 -26.87 3.85
CA PHE A 430 -12.45 -26.60 3.46
C PHE A 430 -11.66 -25.94 4.60
N LYS A 431 -12.26 -24.95 5.30
CA LYS A 431 -11.64 -24.30 6.46
C LYS A 431 -11.21 -25.31 7.53
N ARG A 432 -12.00 -26.37 7.76
CA ARG A 432 -11.64 -27.44 8.71
C ARG A 432 -10.43 -28.25 8.25
N LEU A 433 -10.29 -28.50 6.94
CA LEU A 433 -9.14 -29.23 6.40
C LEU A 433 -7.82 -28.48 6.59
N ILE A 434 -7.86 -27.15 6.49
CA ILE A 434 -6.68 -26.29 6.63
C ILE A 434 -6.50 -25.71 8.04
N ALA A 435 -7.26 -26.19 9.04
CA ALA A 435 -7.26 -25.59 10.37
C ALA A 435 -5.87 -25.61 11.05
N GLY A 436 -5.05 -26.64 10.77
CA GLY A 436 -3.70 -26.77 11.31
C GLY A 436 -2.69 -25.73 10.81
N CYS A 437 -3.00 -24.97 9.77
CA CYS A 437 -2.15 -23.86 9.30
C CYS A 437 -2.67 -22.47 9.74
N ILE A 438 -3.80 -22.39 10.45
CA ILE A 438 -4.33 -21.11 10.92
C ILE A 438 -3.51 -20.69 12.15
N GLY A 439 -2.78 -19.58 12.02
CA GLY A 439 -2.01 -19.00 13.11
C GLY A 439 -2.88 -18.73 14.34
N LYS A 440 -2.40 -19.11 15.52
CA LYS A 440 -3.07 -18.90 16.81
C LYS A 440 -2.45 -17.72 17.54
N PRO A 441 -3.23 -16.94 18.32
CA PRO A 441 -2.68 -15.88 19.17
C PRO A 441 -1.54 -16.38 20.05
N LEU A 442 -0.50 -15.56 20.24
CA LEU A 442 0.63 -15.87 21.15
C LEU A 442 0.14 -16.25 22.56
N GLY A 443 -0.92 -15.60 23.06
CA GLY A 443 -1.53 -15.91 24.35
C GLY A 443 -2.19 -17.29 24.45
N GLU A 444 -2.51 -17.94 23.32
CA GLU A 444 -2.98 -19.32 23.26
C GLU A 444 -1.83 -20.31 23.07
N GLN A 445 -0.76 -19.90 22.40
CA GLN A 445 0.46 -20.71 22.24
C GLN A 445 1.25 -20.87 23.55
N PHE A 446 1.26 -19.83 24.39
CA PHE A 446 1.93 -19.83 25.71
C PHE A 446 0.96 -20.00 26.88
N ARG A 447 -0.32 -20.27 26.62
CA ARG A 447 -1.27 -20.64 27.67
C ARG A 447 -0.90 -22.02 28.19
N LYS A 448 -0.15 -22.06 29.28
CA LYS A 448 -0.29 -23.18 30.22
C LYS A 448 -1.75 -23.13 30.67
N GLU A 449 -2.50 -24.23 30.51
CA GLU A 449 -3.88 -24.31 30.98
C GLU A 449 -3.93 -24.12 32.51
N VAL A 450 -3.96 -22.87 32.96
CA VAL A 450 -4.22 -22.53 34.36
C VAL A 450 -5.66 -22.04 34.42
N HIS A 451 -6.51 -22.95 34.87
CA HIS A 451 -7.92 -22.71 35.08
C HIS A 451 -8.11 -21.85 36.34
N ILE A 452 -7.81 -20.55 36.27
CA ILE A 452 -8.03 -19.63 37.40
C ILE A 452 -9.53 -19.30 37.47
N LYS A 453 -10.28 -20.14 38.20
CA LYS A 453 -11.63 -19.82 38.63
C LYS A 453 -11.53 -18.74 39.70
N ASN A 454 -12.08 -17.56 39.41
CA ASN A 454 -12.29 -16.41 40.32
C ASN A 454 -11.12 -15.40 40.40
N LEU A 455 -10.90 -14.62 39.35
CA LEU A 455 -10.32 -13.28 39.52
C LEU A 455 -11.45 -12.24 39.58
N PRO A 456 -11.55 -11.42 40.64
CA PRO A 456 -12.51 -10.33 40.71
C PRO A 456 -12.13 -9.23 39.70
N SER A 457 -13.12 -8.68 39.00
CA SER A 457 -12.93 -7.59 38.05
C SER A 457 -12.46 -6.32 38.78
N LEU A 458 -11.27 -5.81 38.41
CA LEU A 458 -10.67 -4.59 38.98
C LEU A 458 -11.33 -3.30 38.49
N PHE A 459 -12.17 -3.37 37.45
CA PHE A 459 -12.86 -2.20 36.91
C PHE A 459 -14.34 -2.53 36.68
N LYS A 460 -15.19 -2.10 37.62
CA LYS A 460 -16.64 -2.00 37.36
C LYS A 460 -16.88 -0.71 36.58
N LYS A 461 -17.31 -0.81 35.33
CA LYS A 461 -17.87 0.34 34.60
C LYS A 461 -19.10 0.84 35.38
N PRO A 462 -19.18 2.13 35.74
CA PRO A 462 -20.40 2.68 36.34
C PRO A 462 -21.54 2.56 35.33
N LYS A 463 -22.64 1.91 35.71
CA LYS A 463 -23.90 2.04 34.97
C LYS A 463 -24.41 3.47 35.18
N PRO A 464 -24.87 4.18 34.13
CA PRO A 464 -25.62 5.41 34.34
C PRO A 464 -26.92 5.06 35.06
N MET A 465 -27.14 5.64 36.25
CA MET A 465 -28.44 5.59 36.91
C MET A 465 -29.35 6.64 36.26
N PRO A 466 -30.64 6.32 35.99
CA PRO A 466 -31.64 7.33 35.67
C PRO A 466 -31.91 8.19 36.90
N GLU A 467 -32.03 9.50 36.69
CA GLU A 467 -32.45 10.47 37.71
C GLU A 467 -33.80 10.08 38.30
N THR A 468 -33.90 10.09 39.63
CA THR A 468 -35.18 10.21 40.32
C THR A 468 -34.94 10.97 41.63
N ASP A 469 -35.62 12.11 41.74
CA ASP A 469 -35.64 13.01 42.88
C ASP A 469 -36.05 12.31 44.19
N ALA A 470 -35.33 12.60 45.28
CA ALA A 470 -35.89 12.97 46.60
C ALA A 470 -34.77 13.22 47.64
N LEU A 471 -34.65 14.49 48.00
CA LEU A 471 -34.27 15.11 49.29
C LEU A 471 -34.00 14.17 50.48
N ASP A 472 -32.81 14.26 51.09
CA ASP A 472 -32.63 14.90 52.42
C ASP A 472 -31.16 14.92 52.87
N GLU A 473 -30.82 15.98 53.62
CA GLU A 473 -29.50 16.45 54.04
C GLU A 473 -28.84 15.68 55.21
N GLU A 474 -27.54 15.99 55.37
CA GLU A 474 -26.73 16.07 56.61
C GLU A 474 -25.64 15.02 56.89
N GLY A 475 -24.38 15.53 56.83
CA GLY A 475 -23.27 15.23 57.76
C GLY A 475 -22.44 13.98 57.46
N GLY A 476 -21.13 14.01 57.24
CA GLY A 476 -20.07 14.94 57.61
C GLY A 476 -18.80 14.14 57.95
N LEU A 477 -17.66 14.84 58.14
CA LEU A 477 -16.30 14.36 58.49
C LEU A 477 -15.43 14.02 57.26
N ALA A 478 -14.72 14.94 56.59
CA ALA A 478 -14.04 16.13 57.10
C ALA A 478 -13.18 15.86 58.36
N THR A 479 -12.42 14.76 58.40
CA THR A 479 -11.27 14.58 59.30
C THR A 479 -10.48 13.32 58.93
N ILE A 480 -9.63 13.31 57.89
CA ILE A 480 -8.48 12.36 57.86
C ILE A 480 -7.17 13.00 57.36
N PHE A 481 -7.13 14.25 56.85
CA PHE A 481 -5.85 14.86 56.44
C PHE A 481 -5.74 16.34 56.82
N GLU A 482 -5.34 16.59 58.06
CA GLU A 482 -4.27 17.54 58.37
C GLU A 482 -3.02 16.69 58.75
N PRO A 483 -1.80 17.23 58.61
CA PRO A 483 -0.63 16.58 57.98
C PRO A 483 -0.12 15.27 58.57
#